data_AF-A0A673BI47-F1
#
_entry.id   AF-A0A673BI47-F1
#
_cell.length_a   1.000
_cell.length_b   1.000
_cell.length_c   1.000
_cell.angle_alpha   90.00
_cell.angle_beta   90.00
_cell.angle_gamma   90.00
#
_symmetry.space_group_name_H-M   'P 1'
#
loop_
_entity.id
_entity.type
_entity.pdbx_description
1 polymer ?
#
loop_
_entity_poly.entity_id
_entity_poly.type
_entity_poly.pdbx_seq_one_letter_code
_entity_poly.pdbx_strand_id
1 'polypeptide(L)'
;MSGELSLNINIKEPRWDQGTFMGRAKHFFMVTDPRNVLLSSETLEEAKVIVEDYRAGKAKPGLTEDELWRAKYVYDSAFHPDTGEKMFVIGRMSAQVPMNMSITGCMLTFYRTTPAVVFWQWVNQSFNAVVNYTNRSGDAPITVNQLGAAYVSATTGAVVTALGLKSLASRLPPIVSRFVPFAAVAAANCINIPFMRQRELKYGIPVTDENGNRLGESANAAKQAIVQVGLVGLCLVFATPLCCALFPQKSSMSVSGLEADLQETIRQSSPQTTTVYFNKGL
;
A
#
# COMPACT_ATOMS: atom_id res chain seq x y z
N MET A 1 13.37 31.14 25.86
CA MET A 1 12.76 30.08 26.67
C MET A 1 12.19 29.04 25.72
N SER A 2 12.89 27.94 25.50
CA SER A 2 12.36 26.81 24.73
C SER A 2 11.27 26.15 25.59
N GLY A 3 10.00 26.43 25.29
CA GLY A 3 8.88 25.79 25.98
C GLY A 3 8.95 24.28 25.78
N GLU A 4 8.59 23.52 26.82
CA GLU A 4 8.46 22.06 26.71
C GLU A 4 7.43 21.71 25.63
N LEU A 5 7.76 20.76 24.76
CA LEU A 5 6.88 20.33 23.68
C LEU A 5 5.62 19.72 24.29
N SER A 6 4.45 20.22 23.88
CA SER A 6 3.17 19.66 24.32
C SER A 6 3.07 18.18 23.95
N LEU A 7 2.63 17.34 24.89
CA LEU A 7 2.36 15.91 24.69
C LEU A 7 0.99 15.63 24.01
N ASN A 8 0.29 16.69 23.56
CA ASN A 8 -1.02 16.58 22.92
C ASN A 8 -0.95 16.32 21.41
N ILE A 9 0.24 16.24 20.81
CA ILE A 9 0.39 16.01 19.37
C ILE A 9 0.14 14.53 19.08
N ASN A 10 -0.92 14.23 18.31
CA ASN A 10 -1.25 12.86 17.95
C ASN A 10 -0.32 12.32 16.84
N ILE A 11 0.79 11.71 17.24
CA ILE A 11 1.75 11.08 16.32
C ILE A 11 1.37 9.65 15.89
N LYS A 12 0.17 9.17 16.27
CA LYS A 12 -0.39 7.91 15.75
C LYS A 12 -1.00 8.11 14.37
N GLU A 13 -1.40 9.32 14.04
CA GLU A 13 -1.99 9.68 12.75
C GLU A 13 -0.99 10.44 11.85
N PRO A 14 -1.24 10.50 10.52
CA PRO A 14 -0.47 11.34 9.61
C PRO A 14 -0.51 12.82 10.01
N ARG A 15 0.60 13.55 9.76
CA ARG A 15 0.71 14.99 10.05
C ARG A 15 -0.37 15.85 9.38
N TRP A 16 -0.78 15.46 8.18
CA TRP A 16 -1.71 16.23 7.36
C TRP A 16 -3.03 15.50 7.23
N ASP A 17 -4.11 16.26 7.12
CA ASP A 17 -5.46 15.72 6.96
C ASP A 17 -5.59 14.87 5.68
N GLN A 18 -5.85 13.58 5.88
CA GLN A 18 -6.03 12.59 4.80
C GLN A 18 -7.39 12.72 4.08
N GLY A 19 -8.32 13.52 4.59
CA GLY A 19 -9.55 13.89 3.90
C GLY A 19 -9.29 14.73 2.65
N THR A 20 -8.24 15.56 2.68
CA THR A 20 -7.85 16.41 1.54
C THR A 20 -6.88 15.73 0.58
N PHE A 21 -6.97 16.07 -0.70
CA PHE A 21 -5.98 15.63 -1.70
C PHE A 21 -4.56 16.06 -1.33
N MET A 22 -4.39 17.33 -0.93
CA MET A 22 -3.07 17.88 -0.61
C MET A 22 -2.45 17.22 0.62
N GLY A 23 -3.24 16.89 1.64
CA GLY A 23 -2.75 16.18 2.82
C GLY A 23 -2.34 14.74 2.51
N ARG A 24 -3.10 14.02 1.69
CA ARG A 24 -2.70 12.70 1.19
C ARG A 24 -1.41 12.78 0.37
N ALA A 25 -1.32 13.72 -0.56
CA ALA A 25 -0.12 13.91 -1.38
C ALA A 25 1.11 14.14 -0.51
N LYS A 26 1.06 15.10 0.43
CA LYS A 26 2.19 15.39 1.34
C LYS A 26 2.60 14.17 2.17
N HIS A 27 1.62 13.43 2.69
CA HIS A 27 1.89 12.21 3.46
C HIS A 27 2.61 11.16 2.61
N PHE A 28 2.04 10.80 1.44
CA PHE A 28 2.64 9.80 0.57
C PHE A 28 4.03 10.22 0.08
N PHE A 29 4.22 11.47 -0.34
CA PHE A 29 5.53 11.96 -0.79
C PHE A 29 6.61 11.84 0.29
N MET A 30 6.27 12.05 1.56
CA MET A 30 7.23 11.93 2.67
C MET A 30 7.56 10.48 2.99
N VAL A 31 6.56 9.60 3.02
CA VAL A 31 6.75 8.17 3.33
C VAL A 31 7.49 7.44 2.20
N THR A 32 7.22 7.82 0.94
CA THR A 32 7.86 7.23 -0.24
C THR A 32 9.10 7.99 -0.72
N ASP A 33 9.62 8.95 0.06
CA ASP A 33 10.80 9.72 -0.34
C ASP A 33 12.02 8.78 -0.52
N PRO A 34 12.59 8.66 -1.74
CA PRO A 34 13.69 7.74 -2.00
C PRO A 34 14.96 8.10 -1.21
N ARG A 35 15.10 9.35 -0.75
CA ARG A 35 16.23 9.76 0.11
C ARG A 35 16.24 9.01 1.44
N ASN A 36 15.08 8.54 1.91
CA ASN A 36 14.98 7.77 3.15
C ASN A 36 15.69 6.41 3.06
N VAL A 37 15.91 5.88 1.84
CA VAL A 37 16.70 4.65 1.62
C VAL A 37 18.17 4.84 2.00
N LEU A 38 18.68 6.08 1.88
CA LEU A 38 20.08 6.43 2.11
C LEU A 38 20.38 6.79 3.57
N LEU A 39 19.37 6.81 4.44
CA LEU A 39 19.56 7.14 5.86
C LEU A 39 20.38 6.06 6.57
N SER A 40 21.32 6.49 7.40
CA SER A 40 22.18 5.60 8.17
C SER A 40 21.40 4.87 9.26
N SER A 41 21.90 3.74 9.73
CA SER A 41 21.29 3.03 10.85
C SER A 41 21.23 3.86 12.13
N GLU A 42 22.20 4.75 12.34
CA GLU A 42 22.24 5.66 13.49
C GLU A 42 21.09 6.67 13.45
N THR A 43 20.90 7.37 12.32
CA THR A 43 19.78 8.33 12.17
C THR A 43 18.41 7.66 12.33
N LEU A 44 18.27 6.42 11.85
CA LEU A 44 17.03 5.66 12.02
C LEU A 44 16.77 5.32 13.49
N GLU A 45 17.82 4.94 14.24
CA GLU A 45 17.68 4.62 15.66
C GLU A 45 17.40 5.88 16.51
N GLU A 46 18.05 7.00 16.20
CA GLU A 46 17.74 8.30 16.83
C GLU A 46 16.27 8.69 16.63
N ALA A 47 15.75 8.54 15.41
CA ALA A 47 14.35 8.81 15.11
C ALA A 47 13.41 7.87 15.88
N LYS A 48 13.78 6.58 16.01
CA LYS A 48 13.05 5.61 16.81
C LYS A 48 12.98 6.02 18.28
N VAL A 49 14.11 6.38 18.89
CA VAL A 49 14.16 6.83 20.29
C VAL A 49 13.24 8.03 20.51
N ILE A 50 13.32 9.05 19.64
CA ILE A 50 12.45 10.24 19.74
C ILE A 50 10.96 9.87 19.70
N VAL A 51 10.57 8.99 18.78
CA VAL A 51 9.17 8.58 18.60
C VAL A 51 8.68 7.71 19.75
N GLU A 52 9.49 6.75 20.20
CA GLU A 52 9.13 5.85 21.31
C GLU A 52 9.07 6.58 22.65
N ASP A 53 10.03 7.46 22.93
CA ASP A 53 10.00 8.31 24.11
C ASP A 53 8.76 9.21 24.13
N TYR A 54 8.44 9.86 23.00
CA TYR A 54 7.26 10.71 22.92
C TYR A 54 5.97 9.90 23.12
N ARG A 55 5.87 8.69 22.53
CA ARG A 55 4.75 7.76 22.76
C ARG A 55 4.65 7.32 24.23
N ALA A 56 5.78 7.25 24.94
CA ALA A 56 5.84 6.96 26.37
C ALA A 56 5.59 8.21 27.26
N GLY A 57 5.25 9.35 26.68
CA GLY A 57 5.00 10.61 27.40
C GLY A 57 6.26 11.35 27.82
N LYS A 58 7.42 11.06 27.21
CA LYS A 58 8.71 11.70 27.46
C LYS A 58 9.10 12.55 26.26
N ALA A 59 9.16 13.86 26.42
CA ALA A 59 9.67 14.77 25.39
C ALA A 59 11.10 15.19 25.71
N LYS A 60 12.02 15.03 24.75
CA LYS A 60 13.40 15.53 24.88
C LYS A 60 13.39 17.06 25.06
N PRO A 61 14.13 17.62 26.03
CA PRO A 61 14.21 19.07 26.20
C PRO A 61 14.69 19.76 24.92
N GLY A 62 13.95 20.78 24.48
CA GLY A 62 14.26 21.54 23.27
C GLY A 62 13.82 20.90 21.95
N LEU A 63 13.18 19.72 21.96
CA LEU A 63 12.59 19.12 20.77
C LEU A 63 11.43 20.00 20.24
N THR A 64 11.50 20.38 18.97
CA THR A 64 10.43 21.13 18.31
C THR A 64 9.37 20.19 17.70
N GLU A 65 8.17 20.71 17.43
CA GLU A 65 7.12 19.95 16.74
C GLU A 65 7.57 19.48 15.35
N ASP A 66 8.30 20.31 14.61
CA ASP A 66 8.81 19.93 13.29
C ASP A 66 9.84 18.81 13.35
N GLU A 67 10.70 18.80 14.36
CA GLU A 67 11.65 17.72 14.59
C GLU A 67 10.96 16.43 15.00
N LEU A 68 9.91 16.51 15.83
CA LEU A 68 9.09 15.36 16.19
C LEU A 68 8.44 14.74 14.95
N TRP A 69 7.82 15.57 14.09
CA TRP A 69 7.23 15.09 12.84
C TRP A 69 8.27 14.52 11.88
N ARG A 70 9.45 15.14 11.78
CA ARG A 70 10.55 14.61 10.96
C ARG A 70 11.01 13.26 11.47
N ALA A 71 11.23 13.12 12.78
CA ALA A 71 11.60 11.86 13.41
C ALA A 71 10.52 10.79 13.17
N LYS A 72 9.24 11.14 13.31
CA LYS A 72 8.13 10.26 12.98
C LYS A 72 8.19 9.76 11.54
N TYR A 73 8.34 10.64 10.55
CA TYR A 73 8.39 10.21 9.14
C TYR A 73 9.62 9.36 8.83
N VAL A 74 10.76 9.66 9.44
CA VAL A 74 11.96 8.82 9.33
C VAL A 74 11.70 7.44 9.94
N TYR A 75 11.09 7.38 11.12
CA TYR A 75 10.71 6.13 11.79
C TYR A 75 9.73 5.32 10.93
N ASP A 76 8.60 5.92 10.52
CA ASP A 76 7.56 5.27 9.72
C ASP A 76 8.12 4.77 8.36
N SER A 77 9.18 5.39 7.83
CA SER A 77 9.82 4.96 6.58
C SER A 77 10.65 3.68 6.71
N ALA A 78 11.04 3.29 7.92
CA ALA A 78 12.06 2.26 8.16
C ALA A 78 11.67 1.19 9.19
N PHE A 79 10.67 1.43 10.03
CA PHE A 79 10.22 0.50 11.06
C PHE A 79 8.78 0.05 10.81
N HIS A 80 8.49 -1.22 11.07
CA HIS A 80 7.18 -1.78 10.91
C HIS A 80 6.21 -1.18 11.96
N PRO A 81 5.01 -0.72 11.58
CA PRO A 81 4.11 -0.02 12.50
C PRO A 81 3.70 -0.85 13.72
N ASP A 82 3.48 -2.16 13.52
CA ASP A 82 3.00 -3.05 14.59
C ASP A 82 4.11 -3.67 15.44
N THR A 83 5.19 -4.17 14.81
CA THR A 83 6.26 -4.87 15.55
C THR A 83 7.36 -3.91 16.03
N GLY A 84 7.45 -2.71 15.47
CA GLY A 84 8.56 -1.78 15.72
C GLY A 84 9.92 -2.27 15.20
N GLU A 85 9.95 -3.37 14.45
CA GLU A 85 11.17 -3.94 13.89
C GLU A 85 11.61 -3.18 12.64
N LYS A 86 12.94 -3.08 12.46
CA LYS A 86 13.51 -2.44 11.29
C LYS A 86 13.23 -3.25 10.03
N MET A 87 12.55 -2.62 9.08
CA MET A 87 12.21 -3.21 7.80
C MET A 87 13.44 -3.41 6.93
N PHE A 88 13.45 -4.52 6.18
CA PHE A 88 14.43 -4.78 5.14
C PHE A 88 14.40 -3.65 4.10
N VAL A 89 15.57 -3.09 3.77
CA VAL A 89 15.68 -1.83 3.03
C VAL A 89 14.95 -1.85 1.68
N ILE A 90 15.03 -2.96 0.95
CA ILE A 90 14.38 -3.12 -0.36
C ILE A 90 12.85 -3.20 -0.22
N GLY A 91 12.33 -3.67 0.92
CA GLY A 91 10.90 -3.76 1.18
C GLY A 91 10.27 -2.46 1.65
N ARG A 92 11.05 -1.42 1.94
CA ARG A 92 10.53 -0.13 2.42
C ARG A 92 9.75 0.58 1.32
N MET A 93 8.71 1.33 1.72
CA MET A 93 7.93 2.17 0.81
C MET A 93 8.82 3.17 0.03
N SER A 94 9.88 3.68 0.65
CA SER A 94 10.87 4.58 0.03
C SER A 94 11.70 3.93 -1.08
N ALA A 95 11.87 2.59 -1.06
CA ALA A 95 12.57 1.86 -2.11
C ALA A 95 11.69 1.52 -3.32
N GLN A 96 10.37 1.61 -3.20
CA GLN A 96 9.43 1.18 -4.25
C GLN A 96 9.59 1.94 -5.55
N VAL A 97 9.55 3.28 -5.50
CA VAL A 97 9.70 4.11 -6.71
C VAL A 97 11.03 3.85 -7.42
N PRO A 98 12.21 3.97 -6.78
CA PRO A 98 13.48 3.77 -7.47
C PRO A 98 13.66 2.33 -8.00
N MET A 99 13.23 1.32 -7.24
CA MET A 99 13.33 -0.08 -7.68
C MET A 99 12.37 -0.38 -8.83
N ASN A 100 11.10 0.01 -8.75
CA ASN A 100 10.12 -0.20 -9.82
C ASN A 100 10.52 0.54 -11.10
N MET A 101 11.03 1.77 -11.00
CA MET A 101 11.54 2.50 -12.16
C MET A 101 12.72 1.78 -12.81
N SER A 102 13.66 1.27 -12.01
CA SER A 102 14.83 0.54 -12.50
C SER A 102 14.42 -0.77 -13.18
N ILE A 103 13.59 -1.58 -12.51
CA ILE A 103 13.08 -2.85 -13.05
C ILE A 103 12.28 -2.61 -14.33
N THR A 104 11.42 -1.59 -14.35
CA THR A 104 10.65 -1.20 -15.54
C THR A 104 11.58 -0.76 -16.68
N GLY A 105 12.59 0.07 -16.39
CA GLY A 105 13.59 0.47 -17.38
C GLY A 105 14.31 -0.73 -17.99
N CYS A 106 14.67 -1.71 -17.17
CA CYS A 106 15.27 -2.96 -17.63
C CYS A 106 14.29 -3.81 -18.46
N MET A 107 13.03 -3.95 -18.04
CA MET A 107 11.99 -4.62 -18.83
C MET A 107 11.83 -3.98 -20.21
N LEU A 108 11.85 -2.65 -20.29
CA LEU A 108 11.74 -1.89 -21.54
C LEU A 108 13.00 -1.94 -22.41
N THR A 109 14.17 -2.14 -21.80
CA THR A 109 15.45 -2.24 -22.51
C THR A 109 15.65 -3.64 -23.08
N PHE A 110 15.34 -4.66 -22.28
CA PHE A 110 15.62 -6.06 -22.59
C PHE A 110 14.39 -6.85 -23.06
N TYR A 111 13.34 -6.19 -23.56
CA TYR A 111 12.08 -6.83 -23.98
C TYR A 111 12.21 -7.78 -25.19
N ARG A 112 13.29 -7.66 -25.98
CA ARG A 112 13.43 -8.36 -27.26
C ARG A 112 13.59 -9.87 -27.11
N THR A 113 14.36 -10.35 -26.14
CA THR A 113 14.65 -11.78 -25.99
C THR A 113 13.73 -12.43 -24.96
N THR A 114 13.31 -13.66 -25.22
CA THR A 114 12.36 -14.37 -24.34
C THR A 114 12.96 -14.66 -22.96
N PRO A 115 14.22 -15.14 -22.84
CA PRO A 115 14.85 -15.31 -21.54
C PRO A 115 14.91 -14.02 -20.71
N ALA A 116 15.21 -12.88 -21.35
CA ALA A 116 15.24 -11.60 -20.64
C ALA A 116 13.85 -11.16 -20.16
N VAL A 117 12.81 -11.36 -20.98
CA VAL A 117 11.42 -11.08 -20.57
C VAL A 117 11.04 -11.92 -19.35
N VAL A 118 11.32 -13.22 -19.36
CA VAL A 118 11.03 -14.11 -18.22
C VAL A 118 11.81 -13.67 -16.98
N PHE A 119 13.11 -13.41 -17.13
CA PHE A 119 13.98 -12.99 -16.03
C PHE A 119 13.47 -11.69 -15.37
N TRP A 120 13.17 -10.66 -16.17
CA TRP A 120 12.75 -9.37 -15.61
C TRP A 120 11.33 -9.41 -15.03
N GLN A 121 10.42 -10.24 -15.55
CA GLN A 121 9.13 -10.47 -14.92
C GLN A 121 9.29 -11.18 -13.57
N TRP A 122 10.19 -12.16 -13.48
CA TRP A 122 10.51 -12.83 -12.23
C TRP A 122 11.14 -11.87 -11.21
N VAL A 123 12.08 -11.02 -11.61
CA VAL A 123 12.66 -9.97 -10.74
C VAL A 123 11.57 -9.03 -10.24
N ASN A 124 10.67 -8.58 -11.12
CA ASN A 124 9.57 -7.69 -10.75
C ASN A 124 8.64 -8.32 -9.69
N GLN A 125 8.21 -9.57 -9.88
CA GLN A 125 7.36 -10.23 -8.90
C GLN A 125 8.08 -10.58 -7.61
N SER A 126 9.39 -10.84 -7.66
CA SER A 126 10.21 -11.09 -6.47
C SER A 126 10.32 -9.81 -5.62
N PHE A 127 10.51 -8.67 -6.27
CA PHE A 127 10.47 -7.36 -5.60
C PHE A 127 9.09 -7.10 -4.95
N ASN A 128 8.00 -7.32 -5.69
CA ASN A 128 6.65 -7.17 -5.14
C ASN A 128 6.38 -8.10 -3.96
N ALA A 129 6.87 -9.34 -3.99
CA ALA A 129 6.74 -10.27 -2.88
C ALA A 129 7.48 -9.81 -1.62
N VAL A 130 8.68 -9.23 -1.77
CA VAL A 130 9.44 -8.62 -0.66
C VAL A 130 8.69 -7.43 -0.07
N VAL A 131 8.20 -6.52 -0.92
CA VAL A 131 7.40 -5.37 -0.49
C VAL A 131 6.15 -5.83 0.27
N ASN A 132 5.43 -6.81 -0.29
CA ASN A 132 4.24 -7.40 0.32
C ASN A 132 4.53 -8.07 1.66
N TYR A 133 5.66 -8.78 1.78
CA TYR A 133 6.11 -9.35 3.04
C TYR A 133 6.41 -8.27 4.08
N THR A 134 7.16 -7.23 3.69
CA THR A 134 7.64 -6.19 4.60
C THR A 134 6.53 -5.26 5.09
N ASN A 135 5.50 -5.00 4.27
CA ASN A 135 4.41 -4.06 4.59
C ASN A 135 3.08 -4.76 4.99
N ARG A 136 3.13 -6.04 5.38
CA ARG A 136 1.93 -6.77 5.82
C ARG A 136 1.38 -6.18 7.12
N SER A 137 0.07 -5.99 7.21
CA SER A 137 -0.55 -5.50 8.45
C SER A 137 -0.53 -6.56 9.56
N GLY A 138 -0.32 -6.14 10.80
CA GLY A 138 -0.29 -6.98 12.00
C GLY A 138 -1.66 -7.46 12.47
N ASP A 139 -2.73 -6.71 12.22
CA ASP A 139 -4.10 -7.06 12.63
C ASP A 139 -4.71 -8.22 11.81
N ALA A 140 -4.16 -8.51 10.62
CA ALA A 140 -4.58 -9.62 9.78
C ALA A 140 -3.35 -10.27 9.10
N PRO A 141 -2.52 -11.02 9.85
CA PRO A 141 -1.22 -11.46 9.36
C PRO A 141 -1.37 -12.36 8.14
N ILE A 142 -0.79 -11.92 7.02
CA ILE A 142 -0.72 -12.69 5.78
C ILE A 142 0.18 -13.90 6.04
N THR A 143 -0.34 -15.10 5.81
CA THR A 143 0.45 -16.31 6.02
C THR A 143 1.53 -16.42 4.94
N VAL A 144 2.67 -17.02 5.27
CA VAL A 144 3.76 -17.28 4.30
C VAL A 144 3.25 -18.10 3.11
N ASN A 145 2.32 -19.04 3.34
CA ASN A 145 1.69 -19.82 2.28
C ASN A 145 0.86 -18.95 1.34
N GLN A 146 0.10 -17.98 1.87
CA GLN A 146 -0.67 -17.05 1.04
C GLN A 146 0.25 -16.14 0.22
N LEU A 147 1.32 -15.64 0.81
CA LEU A 147 2.33 -14.85 0.10
C LEU A 147 3.02 -15.68 -1.01
N GLY A 148 3.41 -16.92 -0.71
CA GLY A 148 4.01 -17.83 -1.68
C GLY A 148 3.07 -18.16 -2.84
N ALA A 149 1.80 -18.45 -2.54
CA ALA A 149 0.78 -18.68 -3.56
C ALA A 149 0.56 -17.43 -4.43
N ALA A 150 0.48 -16.24 -3.83
CA ALA A 150 0.36 -14.97 -4.55
C ALA A 150 1.57 -14.74 -5.46
N TYR A 151 2.79 -14.97 -4.96
CA TYR A 151 4.03 -14.80 -5.72
C TYR A 151 4.11 -15.75 -6.92
N VAL A 152 3.87 -17.06 -6.72
CA VAL A 152 3.92 -18.05 -7.80
C VAL A 152 2.85 -17.75 -8.85
N SER A 153 1.60 -17.51 -8.43
CA SER A 153 0.50 -17.22 -9.36
C SER A 153 0.72 -15.91 -10.13
N ALA A 154 1.16 -14.84 -9.47
CA ALA A 154 1.46 -13.57 -10.12
C ALA A 154 2.64 -13.69 -11.09
N THR A 155 3.69 -14.46 -10.74
CA THR A 155 4.84 -14.71 -11.61
C THR A 155 4.44 -15.50 -12.84
N THR A 156 3.69 -16.59 -12.67
CA THR A 156 3.16 -17.38 -13.79
C THR A 156 2.26 -16.53 -14.68
N GLY A 157 1.32 -15.78 -14.10
CA GLY A 157 0.42 -14.90 -14.85
C GLY A 157 1.16 -13.80 -15.63
N ALA A 158 2.17 -13.18 -15.01
CA ALA A 158 3.01 -12.17 -15.65
C ALA A 158 3.77 -12.75 -16.86
N VAL A 159 4.42 -13.91 -16.67
CA VAL A 159 5.22 -14.56 -17.72
C VAL A 159 4.33 -15.05 -18.85
N VAL A 160 3.22 -15.73 -18.55
CA VAL A 160 2.26 -16.20 -19.57
C VAL A 160 1.73 -15.03 -20.39
N THR A 161 1.34 -13.93 -19.73
CA THR A 161 0.85 -12.72 -20.42
C THR A 161 1.95 -12.10 -21.27
N ALA A 162 3.17 -11.96 -20.75
CA ALA A 162 4.28 -11.38 -21.47
C ALA A 162 4.65 -12.19 -22.72
N LEU A 163 4.72 -13.52 -22.61
CA LEU A 163 5.06 -14.40 -23.73
C LEU A 163 3.93 -14.49 -24.75
N GLY A 164 2.68 -14.59 -24.29
CA GLY A 164 1.50 -14.60 -25.16
C GLY A 164 1.38 -13.31 -25.97
N LEU A 165 1.44 -12.16 -25.32
CA LEU A 165 1.38 -10.86 -25.99
C LEU A 165 2.59 -10.60 -26.88
N LYS A 166 3.79 -11.04 -26.48
CA LYS A 166 4.98 -10.96 -27.34
C LYS A 166 4.82 -11.78 -28.61
N SER A 167 4.28 -12.99 -28.51
CA SER A 167 4.00 -13.84 -29.67
C SER A 167 3.04 -13.14 -30.64
N LEU A 168 1.96 -12.55 -30.11
CA LEU A 168 0.98 -11.80 -30.91
C LEU A 168 1.56 -10.51 -31.51
N ALA A 169 2.35 -9.77 -30.73
CA ALA A 169 2.95 -8.51 -31.13
C ALA A 169 4.09 -8.66 -32.16
N SER A 170 4.59 -9.87 -32.39
CA SER A 170 5.58 -10.16 -33.44
C SER A 170 5.10 -9.80 -34.85
N ARG A 171 3.77 -9.70 -35.04
CA ARG A 171 3.12 -9.31 -36.31
C ARG A 171 2.77 -7.82 -36.38
N LEU A 172 3.08 -7.05 -35.33
CA LEU A 172 2.72 -5.65 -35.18
C LEU A 172 3.97 -4.76 -35.16
N PRO A 173 3.81 -3.43 -35.33
CA PRO A 173 4.93 -2.50 -35.22
C PRO A 173 5.68 -2.64 -33.87
N PRO A 174 7.02 -2.49 -33.84
CA PRO A 174 7.83 -2.69 -32.63
C PRO A 174 7.41 -1.89 -31.40
N ILE A 175 6.71 -0.76 -31.60
CA ILE A 175 6.17 0.05 -30.52
C ILE A 175 5.15 -0.71 -29.67
N VAL A 176 4.37 -1.63 -30.25
CA VAL A 176 3.39 -2.45 -29.52
C VAL A 176 4.09 -3.43 -28.58
N SER A 177 5.16 -4.08 -29.06
CA SER A 177 5.96 -5.00 -28.25
C SER A 177 6.61 -4.31 -27.04
N ARG A 178 6.87 -3.00 -27.11
CA ARG A 178 7.41 -2.21 -26.01
C ARG A 178 6.43 -2.05 -24.84
N PHE A 179 5.12 -2.14 -25.08
CA PHE A 179 4.10 -2.05 -24.03
C PHE A 179 3.74 -3.40 -23.39
N VAL A 180 4.22 -4.52 -23.94
CA VAL A 180 3.98 -5.87 -23.41
C VAL A 180 4.33 -6.00 -21.92
N PRO A 181 5.47 -5.46 -21.42
CA PRO A 181 5.79 -5.54 -20.00
C PRO A 181 4.73 -4.91 -19.10
N PHE A 182 4.10 -3.81 -19.51
CA PHE A 182 3.08 -3.14 -18.72
C PHE A 182 1.80 -3.98 -18.61
N ALA A 183 1.37 -4.60 -19.71
CA ALA A 183 0.23 -5.50 -19.70
C ALA A 183 0.47 -6.73 -18.83
N ALA A 184 1.70 -7.26 -18.83
CA ALA A 184 2.09 -8.37 -17.96
C ALA A 184 2.09 -7.97 -16.47
N VAL A 185 2.61 -6.79 -16.12
CA VAL A 185 2.55 -6.26 -14.74
C VAL A 185 1.11 -6.01 -14.30
N ALA A 186 0.28 -5.46 -15.17
CA ALA A 186 -1.16 -5.27 -14.93
C ALA A 186 -1.88 -6.60 -14.64
N ALA A 187 -1.64 -7.62 -15.47
CA ALA A 187 -2.20 -8.96 -15.27
C ALA A 187 -1.73 -9.57 -13.94
N ALA A 188 -0.46 -9.40 -13.59
CA ALA A 188 0.08 -9.86 -12.31
C ALA A 188 -0.58 -9.18 -11.12
N ASN A 189 -0.81 -7.87 -11.17
CA ASN A 189 -1.51 -7.13 -10.12
C ASN A 189 -2.97 -7.57 -9.97
N CYS A 190 -3.65 -7.89 -11.08
CA CYS A 190 -5.01 -8.43 -11.05
C CYS A 190 -5.09 -9.80 -10.35
N ILE A 191 -3.99 -10.56 -10.33
CA ILE A 191 -3.88 -11.82 -9.61
C ILE A 191 -3.45 -11.57 -8.15
N ASN A 192 -2.37 -10.81 -7.95
CA ASN A 192 -1.73 -10.60 -6.66
C ASN A 192 -2.67 -9.94 -5.64
N ILE A 193 -3.41 -8.89 -6.02
CA ILE A 193 -4.25 -8.12 -5.08
C ILE A 193 -5.35 -9.01 -4.46
N PRO A 194 -6.17 -9.74 -5.23
CA PRO A 194 -7.15 -10.67 -4.63
C PRO A 194 -6.53 -11.74 -3.73
N PHE A 195 -5.38 -12.30 -4.11
CA PHE A 195 -4.70 -13.30 -3.28
C PHE A 195 -4.18 -12.71 -1.96
N MET A 196 -3.57 -11.53 -2.02
CA MET A 196 -3.06 -10.82 -0.85
C MET A 196 -4.21 -10.41 0.09
N ARG A 197 -5.36 -10.04 -0.47
CA ARG A 197 -6.55 -9.58 0.27
C ARG A 197 -7.63 -10.66 0.42
N GLN A 198 -7.29 -11.94 0.24
CA GLN A 198 -8.25 -13.04 0.31
C GLN A 198 -8.89 -13.18 1.71
N ARG A 199 -8.19 -12.76 2.77
CA ARG A 199 -8.74 -12.75 4.12
C ARG A 199 -9.87 -11.74 4.24
N GLU A 200 -9.70 -10.55 3.67
CA GLU A 200 -10.74 -9.52 3.63
C GLU A 200 -11.96 -10.01 2.84
N LEU A 201 -11.75 -10.77 1.77
CA LEU A 201 -12.85 -11.42 1.03
C LEU A 201 -13.59 -12.49 1.83
N LYS A 202 -12.94 -13.11 2.82
CA LYS A 202 -13.50 -14.18 3.64
C LYS A 202 -14.14 -13.68 4.94
N TYR A 203 -13.50 -12.74 5.61
CA TYR A 203 -13.86 -12.26 6.95
C TYR A 203 -14.41 -10.83 6.95
N GLY A 204 -14.30 -10.11 5.83
CA GLY A 204 -14.74 -8.73 5.71
C GLY A 204 -13.68 -7.70 6.09
N ILE A 205 -14.05 -6.44 5.83
CA ILE A 205 -13.34 -5.25 6.33
C ILE A 205 -14.27 -4.42 7.21
N PRO A 206 -13.74 -3.61 8.13
CA PRO A 206 -14.55 -2.81 9.03
C PRO A 206 -15.34 -1.75 8.25
N VAL A 207 -16.63 -1.71 8.52
CA VAL A 207 -17.54 -0.65 8.07
C VAL A 207 -17.91 0.25 9.25
N THR A 208 -17.96 1.56 9.01
CA THR A 208 -18.28 2.58 10.02
C THR A 208 -19.46 3.45 9.60
N ASP A 209 -20.08 4.10 10.57
CA ASP A 209 -21.02 5.20 10.32
C ASP A 209 -20.27 6.52 9.98
N GLU A 210 -21.03 7.61 9.82
CA GLU A 210 -20.50 8.97 9.56
C GLU A 210 -19.66 9.52 10.71
N ASN A 211 -19.93 9.06 11.94
CA ASN A 211 -19.22 9.49 13.14
C ASN A 211 -17.95 8.65 13.40
N GLY A 212 -17.67 7.65 12.54
CA GLY A 212 -16.53 6.75 12.68
C GLY A 212 -16.76 5.58 13.64
N ASN A 213 -17.99 5.36 14.11
CA ASN A 213 -18.32 4.20 14.94
C ASN A 213 -18.34 2.94 14.08
N ARG A 214 -17.63 1.89 14.51
CA ARG A 214 -17.58 0.60 13.82
C ARG A 214 -18.91 -0.13 13.96
N LEU A 215 -19.52 -0.48 12.82
CA LEU A 215 -20.81 -1.16 12.75
C LEU A 215 -20.67 -2.68 12.55
N GLY A 216 -19.54 -3.14 11.99
CA GLY A 216 -19.26 -4.55 11.77
C GLY A 216 -18.23 -4.77 10.66
N GLU A 217 -18.11 -6.02 10.20
CA GLU A 217 -17.23 -6.42 9.10
C GLU A 217 -18.05 -6.80 7.87
N SER A 218 -17.65 -6.32 6.69
CA SER A 218 -18.34 -6.64 5.42
C SER A 218 -17.38 -7.17 4.35
N ALA A 219 -17.68 -8.35 3.82
CA ALA A 219 -16.98 -8.95 2.70
C ALA A 219 -17.40 -8.33 1.36
N ASN A 220 -18.63 -7.81 1.25
CA ASN A 220 -19.07 -7.05 0.08
C ASN A 220 -18.32 -5.71 -0.03
N ALA A 221 -18.10 -5.01 1.10
CA ALA A 221 -17.23 -3.84 1.13
C ALA A 221 -15.79 -4.19 0.69
N ALA A 222 -15.26 -5.32 1.15
CA ALA A 222 -13.94 -5.81 0.76
C ALA A 222 -13.84 -6.09 -0.75
N LYS A 223 -14.84 -6.76 -1.35
CA LYS A 223 -14.91 -7.01 -2.80
C LYS A 223 -14.88 -5.69 -3.58
N GLN A 224 -15.71 -4.72 -3.18
CA GLN A 224 -15.76 -3.41 -3.83
C GLN A 224 -14.43 -2.67 -3.71
N ALA A 225 -13.80 -2.68 -2.53
CA ALA A 225 -12.48 -2.12 -2.30
C ALA A 225 -11.42 -2.74 -3.23
N ILE A 226 -11.37 -4.08 -3.31
CA ILE A 226 -10.40 -4.82 -4.13
C ILE A 226 -10.58 -4.52 -5.61
N VAL A 227 -11.83 -4.47 -6.11
CA VAL A 227 -12.11 -4.12 -7.51
C VAL A 227 -11.65 -2.71 -7.81
N GLN A 228 -11.95 -1.74 -6.94
CA GLN A 228 -11.51 -0.36 -7.11
C GLN A 228 -9.98 -0.25 -7.09
N VAL A 229 -9.31 -0.91 -6.14
CA VAL A 229 -7.84 -0.90 -6.06
C VAL A 229 -7.21 -1.60 -7.27
N GLY A 230 -7.82 -2.69 -7.77
CA GLY A 230 -7.38 -3.36 -8.99
C GLY A 230 -7.49 -2.46 -10.24
N LEU A 231 -8.59 -1.72 -10.37
CA LEU A 231 -8.78 -0.74 -11.46
C LEU A 231 -7.78 0.41 -11.38
N VAL A 232 -7.51 0.92 -10.16
CA VAL A 232 -6.45 1.91 -9.93
C VAL A 232 -5.07 1.33 -10.25
N GLY A 233 -4.83 0.05 -9.94
CA GLY A 233 -3.64 -0.74 -10.30
C GLY A 233 -3.29 -0.71 -11.78
N LEU A 234 -4.28 -0.63 -12.65
CA LEU A 234 -4.09 -0.49 -14.10
C LEU A 234 -3.58 0.90 -14.48
N CYS A 235 -3.94 1.94 -13.73
CA CYS A 235 -3.45 3.31 -13.89
C CYS A 235 -2.09 3.55 -13.18
N LEU A 236 -1.80 2.78 -12.13
CA LEU A 236 -0.62 2.91 -11.25
C LEU A 236 0.73 2.61 -11.94
N VAL A 237 0.70 2.07 -13.15
CA VAL A 237 1.89 1.76 -13.96
C VAL A 237 2.72 3.02 -14.30
N PHE A 238 2.11 4.21 -14.28
CA PHE A 238 2.76 5.45 -14.71
C PHE A 238 3.05 6.46 -13.57
N ALA A 239 2.32 6.42 -12.44
CA ALA A 239 2.50 7.39 -11.35
C ALA A 239 1.91 6.93 -10.00
N THR A 240 2.59 6.03 -9.30
CA THR A 240 2.13 5.46 -8.01
C THR A 240 1.77 6.50 -6.95
N PRO A 241 2.63 7.51 -6.63
CA PRO A 241 2.33 8.47 -5.56
C PRO A 241 1.16 9.40 -5.91
N LEU A 242 1.04 9.78 -7.19
CA LEU A 242 -0.01 10.68 -7.65
C LEU A 242 -1.38 9.98 -7.65
N CYS A 243 -1.42 8.70 -8.04
CA CYS A 243 -2.65 7.92 -7.97
C CYS A 243 -3.11 7.71 -6.52
N CYS A 244 -2.22 7.39 -5.58
CA CYS A 244 -2.59 7.25 -4.16
C CYS A 244 -3.10 8.57 -3.56
N ALA A 245 -2.66 9.73 -4.07
CA ALA A 245 -3.22 11.02 -3.67
C ALA A 245 -4.60 11.29 -4.31
N LEU A 246 -4.76 10.94 -5.60
CA LEU A 246 -5.99 11.13 -6.37
C LEU A 246 -7.17 10.31 -5.84
N PHE A 247 -6.91 9.09 -5.36
CA PHE A 247 -7.96 8.22 -4.84
C PHE A 247 -8.10 8.37 -3.31
N PRO A 248 -9.26 8.81 -2.79
CA PRO A 248 -9.50 8.85 -1.35
C PRO A 248 -9.35 7.47 -0.74
N GLN A 249 -8.75 7.34 0.45
CA GLN A 249 -8.62 6.03 1.13
C GLN A 249 -9.98 5.51 1.61
N LYS A 250 -10.88 6.39 2.06
CA LYS A 250 -12.24 6.02 2.46
C LYS A 250 -13.18 5.98 1.24
N SER A 251 -14.06 5.01 1.22
CA SER A 251 -15.19 4.92 0.29
C SER A 251 -16.47 4.65 1.07
N SER A 252 -17.61 4.76 0.40
CA SER A 252 -18.92 4.52 0.99
C SER A 252 -19.75 3.59 0.12
N MET A 253 -20.71 2.93 0.76
CA MET A 253 -21.72 2.12 0.09
C MET A 253 -23.05 2.18 0.85
N SER A 254 -24.14 1.89 0.15
CA SER A 254 -25.45 1.77 0.80
C SER A 254 -25.48 0.54 1.71
N VAL A 255 -26.17 0.66 2.84
CA VAL A 255 -26.45 -0.48 3.75
C VAL A 255 -27.09 -1.64 2.99
N SER A 256 -27.92 -1.37 1.98
CA SER A 256 -28.54 -2.41 1.14
C SER A 256 -27.55 -3.31 0.39
N GLY A 257 -26.30 -2.86 0.18
CA GLY A 257 -25.23 -3.65 -0.44
C GLY A 257 -24.45 -4.53 0.53
N LEU A 258 -24.71 -4.43 1.84
CA LEU A 258 -24.06 -5.24 2.87
C LEU A 258 -24.72 -6.63 2.98
N GLU A 259 -24.09 -7.51 3.74
CA GLU A 259 -24.63 -8.81 4.12
C GLU A 259 -25.92 -8.67 4.95
N ALA A 260 -26.88 -9.58 4.77
CA ALA A 260 -28.23 -9.43 5.32
C ALA A 260 -28.28 -9.38 6.86
N ASP A 261 -27.41 -10.14 7.52
CA ASP A 261 -27.19 -10.15 8.97
C ASP A 261 -26.63 -8.82 9.47
N LEU A 262 -25.69 -8.23 8.74
CA LEU A 262 -25.13 -6.92 9.05
C LEU A 262 -26.16 -5.80 8.82
N GLN A 263 -26.98 -5.92 7.76
CA GLN A 263 -28.10 -5.00 7.53
C GLN A 263 -29.09 -5.01 8.70
N GLU A 264 -29.44 -6.19 9.21
CA GLU A 264 -30.34 -6.33 10.34
C GLU A 264 -29.74 -5.73 11.62
N THR A 265 -28.45 -6.00 11.87
CA THR A 265 -27.71 -5.42 13.02
C THR A 265 -27.68 -3.90 12.96
N ILE A 266 -27.45 -3.31 11.78
CA ILE A 266 -27.44 -1.86 11.60
C ILE A 266 -28.84 -1.29 11.76
N ARG A 267 -29.89 -1.97 11.26
CA ARG A 267 -31.27 -1.51 11.46
C ARG A 267 -31.69 -1.50 12.92
N GLN A 268 -31.18 -2.43 13.73
CA GLN A 268 -31.47 -2.49 15.16
C GLN A 268 -30.67 -1.45 15.97
N SER A 269 -29.38 -1.27 15.66
CA SER A 269 -28.48 -0.39 16.42
C SER A 269 -28.53 1.08 15.97
N SER A 270 -28.66 1.31 14.66
CA SER A 270 -28.63 2.62 14.02
C SER A 270 -29.63 2.71 12.85
N PRO A 271 -30.95 2.71 13.13
CA PRO A 271 -32.01 2.62 12.10
C PRO A 271 -32.01 3.75 11.07
N GLN A 272 -31.39 4.90 11.36
CA GLN A 272 -31.29 6.02 10.41
C GLN A 272 -30.08 5.92 9.46
N THR A 273 -29.16 4.98 9.69
CA THR A 273 -27.97 4.83 8.85
C THR A 273 -28.35 4.18 7.52
N THR A 274 -28.26 4.95 6.43
CA THR A 274 -28.49 4.45 5.05
C THR A 274 -27.20 4.16 4.29
N THR A 275 -26.10 4.75 4.74
CA THR A 275 -24.78 4.73 4.10
C THR A 275 -23.73 4.38 5.13
N VAL A 276 -22.81 3.48 4.77
CA VAL A 276 -21.65 3.13 5.58
C VAL A 276 -20.36 3.48 4.85
N TYR A 277 -19.27 3.61 5.62
CA TYR A 277 -17.95 3.99 5.15
C TYR A 277 -16.94 2.89 5.45
N PHE A 278 -15.97 2.68 4.56
CA PHE A 278 -14.91 1.69 4.74
C PHE A 278 -13.58 2.19 4.17
N ASN A 279 -12.47 1.69 4.71
CA ASN A 279 -11.14 1.99 4.18
C ASN A 279 -10.78 1.01 3.07
N LYS A 280 -10.34 1.53 1.92
CA LYS A 280 -9.94 0.72 0.77
C LYS A 280 -8.55 0.11 0.92
N GLY A 281 -7.70 0.62 1.83
CA GLY A 281 -6.33 0.17 2.02
C GLY A 281 -5.47 0.43 0.78
N LEU A 282 -5.22 1.71 0.48
CA LEU A 282 -4.31 2.17 -0.59
C LEU A 282 -2.87 2.27 -0.10
#